data_AF-A0A9W4NWP6-F1
#
_entry.id   AF-A0A9W4NWP6-F1
#
_cell.length_a   1.000
_cell.length_b   1.000
_cell.length_c   1.000
_cell.angle_alpha   90.00
_cell.angle_beta   90.00
_cell.angle_gamma   90.00
#
_symmetry.space_group_name_H-M   'P 1'
#
loop_
_entity.id
_entity.type
_entity.pdbx_description
1 polymer ?
#
loop_
_entity_poly.entity_id
_entity_poly.type
_entity_poly.pdbx_seq_one_letter_code
_entity_poly.pdbx_strand_id
1 'polypeptide(L)'
;MDNQKTTQSEHQSKKDMSTASLTPQGISLGTFHRLLSCYEATVSQVHRRKSILKLQPKQSKASKGKSSAPVTKIDLNASQEAQVREQTDKFLELDRWRYENLPKTVFERKDGSTGVEGAFILKDELVSIMDWKMKHGVFRPALMGMIKGIPDKSVKQATSSAFASLPKADPTAPLEAFPKSSLDALTAPLRGVGPATASLILSIGTGLEDSGRQVPFYSDDVYLWLVLNDLPESADQEEKSSIHRKPSGELIAKYNLNEYRDLWNAVQQLRARLNADVGDLAPVSLFDIEKVAYVIRNIALSGFIARDPEVESTQSSDIQVSAEKSQDTEPSSKRKLKTEVEAKQAPRRESKRLRK
;
A
#
# COMPACT_ATOMS: atom_id res chain seq x y z
N MET A 1 9.08 53.12 4.16
CA MET A 1 9.82 52.03 3.49
C MET A 1 9.05 50.73 3.73
N ASP A 2 7.76 50.69 3.36
CA ASP A 2 6.82 49.74 3.99
C ASP A 2 5.93 48.95 3.01
N ASN A 3 6.24 48.95 1.71
CA ASN A 3 5.44 48.22 0.72
C ASN A 3 6.12 46.98 0.10
N GLN A 4 7.31 46.59 0.56
CA GLN A 4 8.00 45.38 0.06
C GLN A 4 7.99 44.19 1.05
N LYS A 5 7.61 44.40 2.32
CA LYS A 5 7.54 43.32 3.32
C LYS A 5 6.22 42.54 3.30
N THR A 6 5.13 43.17 2.89
CA THR A 6 3.80 42.55 2.86
C THR A 6 3.64 41.55 1.71
N THR A 7 4.25 41.82 0.55
CA THR A 7 4.14 40.95 -0.64
C THR A 7 4.95 39.66 -0.54
N GLN A 8 6.08 39.64 0.17
CA GLN A 8 6.84 38.41 0.44
C GLN A 8 6.13 37.50 1.46
N SER A 9 5.47 38.07 2.48
CA SER A 9 4.67 37.29 3.44
C SER A 9 3.45 36.64 2.79
N GLU A 10 2.78 37.33 1.85
CA GLU A 10 1.66 36.76 1.10
C GLU A 10 2.09 35.76 0.03
N HIS A 11 3.26 35.92 -0.59
CA HIS A 11 3.80 34.93 -1.53
C HIS A 11 4.31 33.67 -0.84
N GLN A 12 4.84 33.78 0.38
CA GLN A 12 5.21 32.61 1.18
C GLN A 12 3.94 31.88 1.68
N SER A 13 2.92 32.63 2.13
CA SER A 13 1.65 32.06 2.62
C SER A 13 0.79 31.44 1.52
N LYS A 14 0.91 31.88 0.25
CA LYS A 14 0.25 31.24 -0.90
C LYS A 14 1.00 30.00 -1.43
N LYS A 15 2.30 29.89 -1.19
CA LYS A 15 3.12 28.74 -1.62
C LYS A 15 2.88 27.49 -0.76
N ASP A 16 2.55 27.67 0.52
CA ASP A 16 2.22 26.57 1.44
C ASP A 16 0.77 26.07 1.32
N MET A 17 -0.12 26.81 0.63
CA MET A 17 -1.51 26.38 0.41
C MET A 17 -1.71 25.39 -0.75
N SER A 18 -0.67 25.08 -1.53
CA SER A 18 -0.80 24.28 -2.77
C SER A 18 -0.35 22.82 -2.64
N THR A 19 0.20 22.41 -1.49
CA THR A 19 0.71 21.05 -1.30
C THR A 19 -0.18 20.28 -0.32
N ALA A 20 -0.74 19.17 -0.78
CA ALA A 20 -1.55 18.29 0.05
C ALA A 20 -0.78 17.85 1.31
N SER A 21 -1.31 18.16 2.51
CA SER A 21 -0.71 17.73 3.77
C SER A 21 -0.87 16.23 3.97
N LEU A 22 0.22 15.57 4.38
CA LEU A 22 0.25 14.14 4.69
C LEU A 22 0.26 13.86 6.20
N THR A 23 0.25 14.89 7.05
CA THR A 23 0.22 14.69 8.51
C THR A 23 -1.14 14.14 8.94
N PRO A 24 -1.20 13.29 9.99
CA PRO A 24 -2.46 12.73 10.46
C PRO A 24 -3.51 13.80 10.82
N GLN A 25 -3.08 14.96 11.31
CA GLN A 25 -3.95 16.08 11.67
C GLN A 25 -4.36 16.93 10.47
N GLY A 26 -3.50 17.04 9.45
CA GLY A 26 -3.70 17.94 8.31
C GLY A 26 -4.25 17.28 7.04
N ILE A 27 -4.23 15.95 6.94
CA ILE A 27 -4.70 15.25 5.75
C ILE A 27 -6.22 15.40 5.57
N SER A 28 -6.64 15.92 4.40
CA SER A 28 -8.04 16.04 4.01
C SER A 28 -8.62 14.72 3.51
N LEU A 29 -9.94 14.55 3.56
CA LEU A 29 -10.61 13.36 3.03
C LEU A 29 -10.32 13.14 1.54
N GLY A 30 -10.32 14.23 0.74
CA GLY A 30 -9.95 14.17 -0.67
C GLY A 30 -8.52 13.69 -0.91
N THR A 31 -7.56 14.20 -0.14
CA THR A 31 -6.16 13.74 -0.20
C THR A 31 -6.04 12.26 0.20
N PHE A 32 -6.76 11.85 1.25
CA PHE A 32 -6.79 10.48 1.72
C PHE A 32 -7.29 9.51 0.65
N HIS A 33 -8.39 9.82 -0.05
CA HIS A 33 -8.90 8.98 -1.13
C HIS A 33 -7.97 8.95 -2.35
N ARG A 34 -7.32 10.06 -2.70
CA ARG A 34 -6.29 10.05 -3.76
C ARG A 34 -5.14 9.11 -3.41
N LEU A 35 -4.63 9.16 -2.18
CA LEU A 35 -3.58 8.24 -1.73
C LEU A 35 -4.08 6.79 -1.75
N LEU A 36 -5.29 6.54 -1.27
CA LEU A 36 -5.89 5.21 -1.27
C LEU A 36 -5.97 4.63 -2.69
N SER A 37 -6.32 5.45 -3.69
CA SER A 37 -6.36 5.05 -5.10
C SER A 37 -4.99 4.63 -5.66
N CYS A 38 -3.89 5.10 -5.06
CA CYS A 38 -2.53 4.73 -5.45
C CYS A 38 -2.08 3.39 -4.84
N TYR A 39 -2.85 2.75 -3.96
CA TYR A 39 -2.39 1.59 -3.19
C TYR A 39 -1.91 0.42 -4.07
N GLU A 40 -2.75 -0.05 -4.99
CA GLU A 40 -2.41 -1.22 -5.83
C GLU A 40 -1.17 -0.97 -6.69
N ALA A 41 -1.08 0.22 -7.30
CA ALA A 41 0.09 0.63 -8.07
C ALA A 41 1.35 0.70 -7.19
N THR A 42 1.23 1.21 -5.96
CA THR A 42 2.34 1.32 -5.01
C THR A 42 2.84 -0.07 -4.62
N VAL A 43 1.95 -0.98 -4.23
CA VAL A 43 2.32 -2.36 -3.86
C VAL A 43 3.02 -3.06 -5.02
N SER A 44 2.48 -2.94 -6.23
CA SER A 44 3.08 -3.50 -7.44
C SER A 44 4.51 -2.98 -7.67
N GLN A 45 4.71 -1.66 -7.61
CA GLN A 45 6.02 -1.05 -7.81
C GLN A 45 7.03 -1.44 -6.71
N VAL A 46 6.61 -1.45 -5.44
CA VAL A 46 7.46 -1.86 -4.32
C VAL A 46 7.90 -3.33 -4.47
N HIS A 47 6.98 -4.23 -4.82
CA HIS A 47 7.27 -5.66 -4.94
C HIS A 47 8.06 -6.00 -6.20
N ARG A 48 7.81 -5.29 -7.31
CA ARG A 48 8.67 -5.32 -8.49
C ARG A 48 10.09 -4.91 -8.14
N ARG A 49 10.28 -3.77 -7.45
CA ARG A 49 11.60 -3.28 -7.00
C ARG A 49 12.29 -4.28 -6.07
N LYS A 50 11.59 -4.84 -5.07
CA LYS A 50 12.11 -5.88 -4.18
C LYS A 50 12.59 -7.11 -4.98
N SER A 51 11.84 -7.53 -5.99
CA SER A 51 12.18 -8.69 -6.83
C SER A 51 13.41 -8.42 -7.69
N ILE A 52 13.51 -7.22 -8.28
CA ILE A 52 14.69 -6.79 -9.04
C ILE A 52 15.94 -6.76 -8.15
N LEU A 53 15.84 -6.20 -6.94
CA LEU A 53 16.96 -6.16 -5.99
C LEU A 53 17.46 -7.56 -5.60
N LYS A 54 16.57 -8.56 -5.51
CA LYS A 54 16.95 -9.95 -5.24
C LYS A 54 17.71 -10.62 -6.39
N LEU A 55 17.53 -10.14 -7.62
CA LEU A 55 18.25 -10.63 -8.80
C LEU A 55 19.64 -10.01 -8.95
N GLN A 56 19.98 -8.98 -8.16
CA GLN A 56 21.31 -8.38 -8.22
C GLN A 56 22.38 -9.36 -7.72
N PRO A 57 23.55 -9.44 -8.39
CA PRO A 57 24.69 -10.16 -7.85
C PRO A 57 25.04 -9.58 -6.48
N LYS A 58 25.13 -10.42 -5.44
CA LYS A 58 25.65 -9.98 -4.14
C LYS A 58 27.06 -9.46 -4.38
N GLN A 59 27.27 -8.14 -4.29
CA GLN A 59 28.62 -7.57 -4.34
C GLN A 59 29.45 -8.27 -3.27
N SER A 60 30.49 -9.00 -3.71
CA SER A 60 31.50 -9.55 -2.81
C SER A 60 32.10 -8.39 -2.02
N LYS A 61 32.22 -8.55 -0.69
CA LYS A 61 32.86 -7.59 0.21
C LYS A 61 34.32 -7.36 -0.22
N ALA A 62 34.57 -6.45 -1.14
CA ALA A 62 35.89 -5.91 -1.44
C ALA A 62 35.73 -4.49 -1.99
N SER A 63 36.49 -3.57 -1.40
CA SER A 63 36.63 -2.14 -1.69
C SER A 63 35.52 -1.21 -1.16
N LYS A 64 35.87 -0.49 -0.09
CA LYS A 64 35.29 0.80 0.28
C LYS A 64 35.60 1.79 -0.85
N GLY A 65 34.58 2.21 -1.59
CA GLY A 65 34.65 3.34 -2.51
C GLY A 65 33.34 4.11 -2.45
N LYS A 66 33.40 5.37 -1.98
CA LYS A 66 32.28 6.31 -2.00
C LYS A 66 31.85 6.56 -3.45
N SER A 67 30.69 6.07 -3.84
CA SER A 67 29.88 6.69 -4.90
C SER A 67 28.41 6.39 -4.66
N SER A 68 27.66 7.42 -4.28
CA SER A 68 26.20 7.43 -4.30
C SER A 68 25.77 7.75 -5.73
N ALA A 69 25.90 6.78 -6.64
CA ALA A 69 25.31 6.90 -7.97
C ALA A 69 23.84 6.43 -7.90
N PRO A 70 22.91 7.13 -8.56
CA PRO A 70 21.52 6.72 -8.63
C PRO A 70 21.43 5.37 -9.34
N VAL A 71 20.58 4.48 -8.82
CA VAL A 71 20.37 3.12 -9.32
C VAL A 71 20.15 3.14 -10.83
N THR A 72 21.17 2.75 -11.58
CA THR A 72 21.14 2.61 -13.04
C THR A 72 20.01 1.65 -13.41
N LYS A 73 19.20 2.01 -14.42
CA LYS A 73 18.19 1.12 -15.02
C LYS A 73 18.84 -0.23 -15.29
N ILE A 74 18.45 -1.26 -14.55
CA ILE A 74 18.95 -2.62 -14.77
C ILE A 74 18.26 -3.10 -16.04
N ASP A 75 19.06 -3.43 -17.05
CA ASP A 75 18.57 -4.05 -18.27
C ASP A 75 18.30 -5.54 -17.95
N LEU A 76 17.06 -5.82 -17.57
CA LEU A 76 16.62 -7.19 -17.27
C LEU A 76 16.40 -7.91 -18.59
N ASN A 77 16.93 -9.13 -18.71
CA ASN A 77 16.57 -9.95 -19.87
C ASN A 77 15.09 -10.41 -19.76
N ALA A 78 14.52 -10.87 -20.88
CA ALA A 78 13.11 -11.27 -20.94
C ALA A 78 12.72 -12.34 -19.89
N SER A 79 13.63 -13.25 -19.55
CA SER A 79 13.39 -14.28 -18.52
C SER A 79 13.34 -13.68 -17.12
N GLN A 80 14.26 -12.76 -16.80
CA GLN A 80 14.30 -12.06 -15.51
C GLN A 80 13.08 -11.17 -15.34
N GLU A 81 12.65 -10.48 -16.40
CA GLU A 81 11.41 -9.71 -16.37
C GLU A 81 10.18 -10.58 -16.11
N ALA A 82 10.09 -11.74 -16.78
CA ALA A 82 8.99 -12.68 -16.58
C ALA A 82 8.94 -13.18 -15.12
N GLN A 83 10.10 -13.51 -14.55
CA GLN A 83 10.21 -13.90 -13.15
C GLN A 83 9.79 -12.77 -12.20
N VAL A 84 10.23 -11.53 -12.46
CA VAL A 84 9.84 -10.37 -11.64
C VAL A 84 8.33 -10.13 -11.70
N ARG A 85 7.72 -10.23 -12.89
CA ARG A 85 6.27 -10.12 -13.07
C ARG A 85 5.55 -11.20 -12.27
N GLU A 86 5.90 -12.47 -12.48
CA GLU A 86 5.27 -13.60 -11.79
C GLU A 86 5.36 -13.48 -10.26
N GLN A 87 6.50 -13.06 -9.71
CA GLN A 87 6.66 -12.87 -8.26
C GLN A 87 5.84 -11.67 -7.73
N THR A 88 5.68 -10.63 -8.55
CA THR A 88 4.86 -9.47 -8.21
C THR A 88 3.38 -9.85 -8.21
N ASP A 89 2.92 -10.54 -9.26
CA ASP A 89 1.53 -10.99 -9.41
C ASP A 89 1.12 -11.94 -8.27
N LYS A 90 1.97 -12.91 -7.93
CA LYS A 90 1.76 -13.79 -6.76
C LYS A 90 1.63 -13.04 -5.45
N PHE A 91 2.32 -11.90 -5.30
CA PHE A 91 2.17 -11.09 -4.10
C PHE A 91 0.86 -10.29 -4.13
N LEU A 92 0.48 -9.72 -5.28
CA LEU A 92 -0.79 -9.01 -5.42
C LEU A 92 -1.99 -9.92 -5.14
N GLU A 93 -1.92 -11.18 -5.57
CA GLU A 93 -2.91 -12.21 -5.21
C GLU A 93 -2.98 -12.44 -3.70
N LEU A 94 -1.83 -12.57 -3.04
CA LEU A 94 -1.75 -12.74 -1.58
C LEU A 94 -2.26 -11.51 -0.82
N ASP A 95 -1.98 -10.32 -1.34
CA ASP A 95 -2.45 -9.05 -0.78
C ASP A 95 -3.97 -8.92 -0.88
N ARG A 96 -4.53 -9.16 -2.07
CA ARG A 96 -5.99 -9.21 -2.28
C ARG A 96 -6.63 -10.28 -1.39
N TRP A 97 -6.00 -11.44 -1.28
CA TRP A 97 -6.47 -12.50 -0.40
C TRP A 97 -6.58 -12.05 1.06
N ARG A 98 -5.60 -11.29 1.56
CA ARG A 98 -5.61 -10.77 2.94
C ARG A 98 -6.70 -9.73 3.17
N TYR A 99 -6.93 -8.80 2.25
CA TYR A 99 -7.89 -7.70 2.43
C TYR A 99 -9.33 -8.06 2.05
N GLU A 100 -9.52 -9.00 1.14
CA GLU A 100 -10.84 -9.28 0.56
C GLU A 100 -11.30 -10.71 0.81
N ASN A 101 -10.52 -11.71 0.39
CA ASN A 101 -10.99 -13.09 0.41
C ASN A 101 -11.06 -13.64 1.84
N LEU A 102 -10.00 -13.51 2.62
CA LEU A 102 -9.95 -14.08 3.96
C LEU A 102 -10.96 -13.45 4.92
N PRO A 103 -11.15 -12.12 4.98
CA PRO A 103 -12.21 -11.53 5.79
C PRO A 103 -13.60 -12.07 5.43
N LYS A 104 -13.91 -12.24 4.13
CA LYS A 104 -15.17 -12.86 3.67
C LYS A 104 -15.29 -14.30 4.18
N THR A 105 -14.25 -15.11 3.99
CA THR A 105 -14.24 -16.50 4.45
C THR A 105 -14.44 -16.62 5.97
N VAL A 106 -13.80 -15.76 6.77
CA VAL A 106 -13.96 -15.76 8.23
C VAL A 106 -15.38 -15.33 8.62
N PHE A 107 -15.95 -14.35 7.92
CA PHE A 107 -17.33 -13.91 8.12
C PHE A 107 -18.35 -15.01 7.79
N GLU A 108 -18.20 -15.69 6.67
CA GLU A 108 -19.08 -16.80 6.25
C GLU A 108 -19.03 -17.99 7.22
N ARG A 109 -17.89 -18.25 7.87
CA ARG A 109 -17.78 -19.25 8.96
C ARG A 109 -18.51 -18.79 10.22
N LYS A 110 -18.40 -17.50 10.56
CA LYS A 110 -19.11 -16.92 11.70
C LYS A 110 -20.63 -17.01 11.54
N ASP A 111 -21.12 -16.76 10.32
CA ASP A 111 -22.55 -16.81 9.96
C ASP A 111 -23.08 -18.24 9.76
N GLY A 112 -22.21 -19.26 9.78
CA GLY A 112 -22.60 -20.66 9.62
C GLY A 112 -22.91 -21.06 8.16
N SER A 113 -22.79 -20.13 7.21
CA SER A 113 -23.02 -20.32 5.77
C SER A 113 -22.12 -21.42 5.14
N THR A 114 -21.01 -21.78 5.79
CA THR A 114 -20.07 -22.83 5.32
C THR A 114 -20.30 -24.21 5.96
N GLY A 115 -21.34 -24.37 6.79
CA GLY A 115 -21.58 -25.61 7.55
C GLY A 115 -20.60 -25.84 8.72
N VAL A 116 -19.69 -24.89 8.96
CA VAL A 116 -18.82 -24.85 10.15
C VAL A 116 -19.15 -23.59 10.93
N GLU A 117 -19.52 -23.75 12.19
CA GLU A 117 -19.96 -22.63 13.05
C GLU A 117 -18.79 -21.98 13.80
N GLY A 118 -18.77 -20.65 13.79
CA GLY A 118 -17.88 -19.81 14.59
C GLY A 118 -16.79 -19.08 13.79
N ALA A 119 -16.42 -17.89 14.24
CA ALA A 119 -15.29 -17.15 13.68
C ALA A 119 -13.97 -17.84 14.11
N PHE A 120 -13.12 -18.18 13.14
CA PHE A 120 -11.75 -18.69 13.37
C PHE A 120 -10.95 -18.66 12.06
N ILE A 121 -9.63 -18.78 12.19
CA ILE A 121 -8.72 -19.03 11.06
C ILE A 121 -8.12 -20.44 11.15
N LEU A 122 -7.80 -21.00 9.99
CA LEU A 122 -7.10 -22.27 9.84
C LEU A 122 -5.59 -22.08 9.90
N LYS A 123 -4.85 -23.16 10.13
CA LYS A 123 -3.38 -23.11 10.20
C LYS A 123 -2.75 -22.63 8.89
N ASP A 124 -3.22 -23.14 7.74
CA ASP A 124 -2.69 -22.73 6.44
C ASP A 124 -2.97 -21.25 6.14
N GLU A 125 -4.10 -20.74 6.63
CA GLU A 125 -4.41 -19.31 6.59
C GLU A 125 -3.45 -18.52 7.48
N LEU A 126 -3.16 -18.99 8.71
CA LEU A 126 -2.17 -18.37 9.58
C LEU A 126 -0.76 -18.34 8.96
N VAL A 127 -0.37 -19.41 8.26
CA VAL A 127 0.89 -19.46 7.50
C VAL A 127 0.88 -18.43 6.38
N SER A 128 -0.22 -18.30 5.65
CA SER A 128 -0.38 -17.33 4.55
C SER A 128 -0.40 -15.88 5.05
N ILE A 129 -1.08 -15.62 6.18
CA ILE A 129 -1.05 -14.32 6.89
C ILE A 129 0.39 -13.95 7.26
N MET A 130 1.16 -14.91 7.78
CA MET A 130 2.55 -14.68 8.15
C MET A 130 3.43 -14.43 6.92
N ASP A 131 3.20 -15.15 5.82
CA ASP A 131 3.92 -14.94 4.56
C ASP A 131 3.63 -13.54 3.99
N TRP A 132 2.36 -13.12 3.98
CA TRP A 132 1.98 -11.76 3.60
C TRP A 132 2.70 -10.74 4.46
N LYS A 133 2.63 -10.87 5.80
CA LYS A 133 3.27 -9.95 6.75
C LYS A 133 4.77 -9.80 6.52
N MET A 134 5.48 -10.91 6.28
CA MET A 134 6.92 -10.91 6.07
C MET A 134 7.35 -10.35 4.72
N LYS A 135 6.49 -10.46 3.69
CA LYS A 135 6.74 -9.89 2.36
C LYS A 135 6.38 -8.40 2.32
N HIS A 136 5.30 -8.00 2.98
CA HIS A 136 4.81 -6.64 3.04
C HIS A 136 5.72 -5.77 3.93
N GLY A 137 6.03 -6.24 5.15
CA GLY A 137 6.88 -5.57 6.11
C GLY A 137 8.28 -6.17 6.21
N VAL A 138 8.78 -6.28 7.45
CA VAL A 138 10.15 -6.73 7.72
C VAL A 138 10.28 -8.25 7.72
N PHE A 139 11.24 -8.77 6.96
CA PHE A 139 11.48 -10.20 6.82
C PHE A 139 12.15 -10.81 8.06
N ARG A 140 11.44 -11.71 8.76
CA ARG A 140 11.89 -12.40 9.98
C ARG A 140 11.71 -13.93 9.86
N PRO A 141 12.62 -14.65 9.17
CA PRO A 141 12.42 -16.04 8.76
C PRO A 141 12.22 -17.03 9.91
N ALA A 142 12.82 -16.75 11.08
CA ALA A 142 12.67 -17.59 12.26
C ALA A 142 11.22 -17.72 12.76
N LEU A 143 10.38 -16.69 12.53
CA LEU A 143 8.98 -16.70 12.98
C LEU A 143 8.12 -17.68 12.18
N MET A 144 8.37 -17.82 10.88
CA MET A 144 7.63 -18.75 10.02
C MET A 144 7.77 -20.21 10.49
N GLY A 145 8.97 -20.59 10.95
CA GLY A 145 9.20 -21.92 11.51
C GLY A 145 8.37 -22.19 12.76
N MET A 146 8.19 -21.19 13.63
CA MET A 146 7.35 -21.32 14.83
C MET A 146 5.88 -21.49 14.46
N ILE A 147 5.37 -20.69 13.52
CA ILE A 147 3.97 -20.77 13.05
C ILE A 147 3.65 -22.15 12.46
N LYS A 148 4.54 -22.69 11.61
CA LYS A 148 4.36 -24.02 11.01
C LYS A 148 4.34 -25.15 12.05
N GLY A 149 5.00 -24.96 13.19
CA GLY A 149 5.02 -25.92 14.29
C GLY A 149 3.77 -25.92 15.19
N ILE A 150 2.86 -24.94 15.04
CA ILE A 150 1.64 -24.87 15.86
C ILE A 150 0.64 -25.95 15.43
N PRO A 151 0.02 -26.71 16.35
CA PRO A 151 -1.06 -27.64 16.01
C PRO A 151 -2.32 -26.92 15.49
N ASP A 152 -2.99 -27.52 14.51
CA ASP A 152 -4.18 -26.96 13.86
C ASP A 152 -5.30 -26.64 14.86
N LYS A 153 -5.52 -27.56 15.81
CA LYS A 153 -6.49 -27.40 16.90
C LYS A 153 -6.19 -26.17 17.75
N SER A 154 -4.91 -25.91 18.04
CA SER A 154 -4.48 -24.75 18.83
C SER A 154 -4.77 -23.45 18.10
N VAL A 155 -4.50 -23.38 16.79
CA VAL A 155 -4.81 -22.20 15.96
C VAL A 155 -6.31 -21.92 15.98
N LYS A 156 -7.13 -22.95 15.71
CA LYS A 156 -8.59 -22.81 15.70
C LYS A 156 -9.12 -22.35 17.05
N GLN A 157 -8.73 -23.01 18.14
CA GLN A 157 -9.20 -22.70 19.49
C GLN A 157 -8.79 -21.29 19.94
N ALA A 158 -7.53 -20.91 19.74
CA ALA A 158 -7.03 -19.59 20.12
C ALA A 158 -7.75 -18.47 19.35
N THR A 159 -7.94 -18.65 18.05
CA THR A 159 -8.56 -17.64 17.19
C THR A 159 -10.07 -17.53 17.45
N SER A 160 -10.78 -18.65 17.65
CA SER A 160 -12.17 -18.62 18.14
C SER A 160 -12.31 -17.88 19.47
N SER A 161 -11.46 -18.20 20.44
CA SER A 161 -11.48 -17.53 21.75
C SER A 161 -11.23 -16.04 21.63
N ALA A 162 -10.27 -15.65 20.79
CA ALA A 162 -9.92 -14.25 20.56
C ALA A 162 -11.08 -13.45 19.93
N PHE A 163 -11.74 -14.00 18.91
CA PHE A 163 -12.90 -13.37 18.28
C PHE A 163 -14.11 -13.30 19.23
N ALA A 164 -14.34 -14.34 20.04
CA ALA A 164 -15.40 -14.32 21.04
C ALA A 164 -15.15 -13.31 22.17
N SER A 165 -13.88 -12.96 22.44
CA SER A 165 -13.47 -12.03 23.49
C SER A 165 -13.42 -10.56 23.03
N LEU A 166 -13.83 -10.26 21.80
CA LEU A 166 -13.84 -8.89 21.29
C LEU A 166 -14.79 -8.03 22.13
N PRO A 167 -14.37 -6.81 22.51
CA PRO A 167 -15.24 -5.88 23.22
C PRO A 167 -16.51 -5.62 22.40
N LYS A 168 -17.66 -5.60 23.07
CA LYS A 168 -18.88 -5.13 22.43
C LYS A 168 -18.71 -3.64 22.13
N ALA A 169 -19.02 -3.24 20.91
CA ALA A 169 -18.97 -1.83 20.52
C ALA A 169 -19.86 -1.01 21.45
N ASP A 170 -19.24 -0.08 22.18
CA ASP A 170 -19.94 1.01 22.83
C ASP A 170 -19.83 2.24 21.93
N PRO A 171 -20.93 2.69 21.30
CA PRO A 171 -20.93 3.88 20.45
C PRO A 171 -20.48 5.15 21.19
N THR A 172 -20.60 5.16 22.52
CA THR A 172 -20.30 6.32 23.37
C THR A 172 -18.85 6.35 23.86
N ALA A 173 -18.11 5.24 23.79
CA ALA A 173 -16.72 5.15 24.20
C ALA A 173 -15.85 4.27 23.27
N PRO A 174 -15.67 4.62 21.98
CA PRO A 174 -14.89 3.81 21.04
C PRO A 174 -13.42 3.62 21.42
N LEU A 175 -12.87 4.52 22.25
CA LEU A 175 -11.49 4.45 22.74
C LEU A 175 -11.30 3.40 23.86
N GLU A 176 -12.37 3.08 24.60
CA GLU A 176 -12.34 2.10 25.69
C GLU A 176 -12.51 0.65 25.19
N ALA A 177 -12.93 0.47 23.95
CA ALA A 177 -13.10 -0.84 23.31
C ALA A 177 -11.78 -1.55 22.91
N PHE A 178 -10.68 -1.27 23.61
CA PHE A 178 -9.37 -1.85 23.30
C PHE A 178 -9.36 -3.39 23.53
N PRO A 179 -9.00 -4.21 22.54
CA PRO A 179 -9.26 -5.66 22.56
C PRO A 179 -8.17 -6.45 23.31
N LYS A 180 -7.84 -6.07 24.55
CA LYS A 180 -6.76 -6.70 25.34
C LYS A 180 -6.97 -8.21 25.50
N SER A 181 -8.16 -8.65 25.92
CA SER A 181 -8.45 -10.07 26.13
C SER A 181 -8.34 -10.88 24.83
N SER A 182 -8.75 -10.31 23.69
CA SER A 182 -8.58 -10.94 22.37
C SER A 182 -7.11 -11.08 21.98
N LEU A 183 -6.26 -10.09 22.29
CA LEU A 183 -4.82 -10.17 22.05
C LEU A 183 -4.18 -11.25 22.93
N ASP A 184 -4.52 -11.30 24.21
CA ASP A 184 -3.97 -12.27 25.17
C ASP A 184 -4.35 -13.71 24.75
N ALA A 185 -5.59 -13.92 24.28
CA ALA A 185 -6.06 -15.19 23.73
C ALA A 185 -5.27 -15.68 22.50
N LEU A 186 -4.60 -14.79 21.76
CA LEU A 186 -3.73 -15.15 20.64
C LEU A 186 -2.26 -15.29 21.06
N THR A 187 -1.76 -14.32 21.84
CA THR A 187 -0.34 -14.21 22.16
C THR A 187 0.14 -15.22 23.21
N ALA A 188 -0.73 -15.64 24.14
CA ALA A 188 -0.38 -16.62 25.15
C ALA A 188 -0.23 -18.06 24.58
N PRO A 189 -1.17 -18.59 23.78
CA PRO A 189 -1.08 -19.98 23.30
C PRO A 189 -0.31 -20.16 21.98
N LEU A 190 -0.18 -19.13 21.14
CA LEU A 190 0.40 -19.27 19.79
C LEU A 190 1.86 -18.77 19.74
N ARG A 191 2.82 -19.71 19.83
CA ARG A 191 4.24 -19.38 19.73
C ARG A 191 4.57 -18.69 18.40
N GLY A 192 5.26 -17.55 18.47
CA GLY A 192 5.61 -16.75 17.28
C GLY A 192 4.53 -15.72 16.90
N VAL A 193 3.39 -15.69 17.59
CA VAL A 193 2.37 -14.65 17.49
C VAL A 193 2.58 -13.64 18.61
N GLY A 194 3.14 -12.47 18.27
CA GLY A 194 3.21 -11.31 19.16
C GLY A 194 2.07 -10.31 18.91
N PRO A 195 2.02 -9.16 19.62
CA PRO A 195 0.97 -8.16 19.49
C PRO A 195 0.70 -7.69 18.06
N ALA A 196 1.75 -7.55 17.25
CA ALA A 196 1.60 -7.21 15.83
C ALA A 196 0.94 -8.32 15.00
N THR A 197 1.23 -9.59 15.25
CA THR A 197 0.57 -10.69 14.49
C THR A 197 -0.84 -10.94 15.02
N ALA A 198 -1.04 -10.80 16.33
CA ALA A 198 -2.36 -10.90 16.95
C ALA A 198 -3.32 -9.83 16.42
N SER A 199 -2.91 -8.55 16.39
CA SER A 199 -3.72 -7.47 15.82
C SER A 199 -4.01 -7.66 14.33
N LEU A 200 -3.08 -8.22 13.54
CA LEU A 200 -3.34 -8.59 12.14
C LEU A 200 -4.48 -9.61 12.02
N ILE A 201 -4.43 -10.68 12.82
CA ILE A 201 -5.49 -11.71 12.85
C ILE A 201 -6.85 -11.09 13.23
N LEU A 202 -6.86 -10.22 14.26
CA LEU A 202 -8.08 -9.53 14.69
C LEU A 202 -8.63 -8.59 13.62
N SER A 203 -7.76 -7.86 12.91
CA SER A 203 -8.15 -6.96 11.81
C SER A 203 -8.85 -7.71 10.67
N ILE A 204 -8.38 -8.93 10.36
CA ILE A 204 -9.01 -9.79 9.34
C ILE A 204 -10.39 -10.22 9.77
N GLY A 205 -10.53 -10.75 10.99
CA GLY A 205 -11.81 -11.26 11.48
C GLY A 205 -12.87 -10.18 11.72
N THR A 206 -12.44 -8.93 11.91
CA THR A 206 -13.34 -7.80 12.15
C THR A 206 -13.49 -6.88 10.93
N GLY A 207 -12.75 -7.11 9.84
CA GLY A 207 -12.67 -6.19 8.70
C GLY A 207 -13.99 -5.98 7.96
N LEU A 208 -14.93 -6.92 8.07
CA LEU A 208 -16.28 -6.82 7.51
C LEU A 208 -17.36 -6.56 8.57
N GLU A 209 -16.98 -6.39 9.83
CA GLU A 209 -17.93 -5.98 10.87
C GLU A 209 -18.20 -4.48 10.80
N ASP A 210 -19.27 -4.07 11.49
CA ASP A 210 -19.62 -2.66 11.67
C ASP A 210 -18.43 -1.85 12.17
N SER A 211 -18.34 -0.60 11.72
CA SER A 211 -17.24 0.32 11.99
C SER A 211 -16.79 0.36 13.46
N GLY A 212 -17.72 0.18 14.42
CA GLY A 212 -17.44 0.20 15.86
C GLY A 212 -16.74 -1.05 16.42
N ARG A 213 -16.57 -2.13 15.65
CA ARG A 213 -15.93 -3.40 16.09
C ARG A 213 -14.64 -3.74 15.36
N GLN A 214 -14.28 -2.95 14.36
CA GLN A 214 -13.06 -3.17 13.59
C GLN A 214 -11.83 -2.97 14.48
N VAL A 215 -10.86 -3.87 14.36
CA VAL A 215 -9.59 -3.82 15.09
C VAL A 215 -8.47 -3.40 14.13
N PRO A 216 -7.70 -2.34 14.41
CA PRO A 216 -6.61 -1.92 13.55
C PRO A 216 -5.44 -2.90 13.62
N PHE A 217 -4.78 -3.13 12.50
CA PHE A 217 -3.53 -3.87 12.49
C PHE A 217 -2.40 -2.97 13.02
N TYR A 218 -1.62 -3.49 13.98
CA TYR A 218 -0.36 -2.87 14.38
C TYR A 218 0.72 -3.10 13.31
N SER A 219 0.65 -2.32 12.23
CA SER A 219 1.65 -2.27 11.19
C SER A 219 2.71 -1.20 11.47
N ASP A 220 3.93 -1.43 11.00
CA ASP A 220 5.03 -0.47 11.13
C ASP A 220 4.69 0.85 10.44
N ASP A 221 4.04 0.79 9.28
CA ASP A 221 3.71 1.97 8.45
C ASP A 221 2.65 2.84 9.13
N VAL A 222 1.63 2.23 9.71
CA VAL A 222 0.60 2.96 10.48
C VAL A 222 1.21 3.56 11.74
N TYR A 223 2.09 2.83 12.43
CA TYR A 223 2.74 3.33 13.64
C TYR A 223 3.66 4.53 13.35
N LEU A 224 4.50 4.42 12.32
CA LEU A 224 5.37 5.50 11.86
C LEU A 224 4.55 6.75 11.50
N TRP A 225 3.46 6.56 10.75
CA TRP A 225 2.64 7.68 10.29
C TRP A 225 1.83 8.33 11.43
N LEU A 226 1.02 7.54 12.14
CA LEU A 226 0.01 8.09 13.04
C LEU A 226 0.53 8.39 14.45
N VAL A 227 1.48 7.59 14.94
CA VAL A 227 1.98 7.72 16.32
C VAL A 227 3.27 8.53 16.35
N LEU A 228 4.19 8.25 15.44
CA LEU A 228 5.51 8.91 15.42
C LEU A 228 5.56 10.14 14.51
N ASN A 229 4.53 10.38 13.69
CA ASN A 229 4.48 11.44 12.69
C ASN A 229 5.75 11.47 11.79
N ASP A 230 6.30 10.30 11.52
CA ASP A 230 7.53 10.10 10.78
C ASP A 230 7.21 9.91 9.29
N LEU A 231 7.09 11.04 8.59
CA LEU A 231 6.79 11.09 7.16
C LEU A 231 8.07 10.85 6.32
N PRO A 232 7.94 10.30 5.10
CA PRO A 232 9.05 10.26 4.17
C PRO A 232 9.43 11.70 3.78
N GLU A 233 10.72 11.96 3.73
CA GLU A 233 11.22 13.25 3.25
C GLU A 233 11.00 13.38 1.74
N SER A 234 10.81 14.62 1.29
CA SER A 234 10.70 14.91 -0.14
C SER A 234 11.99 14.53 -0.86
N ALA A 235 11.90 14.09 -2.13
CA ALA A 235 13.05 13.63 -2.92
C ALA A 235 14.21 14.66 -3.01
N ASP A 236 13.92 15.93 -2.73
CA ASP A 236 14.86 17.06 -2.79
C ASP A 236 15.51 17.42 -1.44
N GLN A 237 15.18 16.72 -0.35
CA GLN A 237 15.80 16.93 0.97
C GLN A 237 16.80 15.83 1.29
N GLU A 238 17.96 16.20 1.84
CA GLU A 238 18.94 15.25 2.37
C GLU A 238 18.29 14.43 3.49
N GLU A 239 18.32 13.09 3.35
CA GLU A 239 17.72 12.14 4.28
C GLU A 239 18.18 12.41 5.72
N LYS A 240 17.37 13.10 6.52
CA LYS A 240 17.69 13.28 7.94
C LYS A 240 17.50 11.93 8.61
N SER A 241 18.46 11.57 9.44
CA SER A 241 18.37 10.35 10.23
C SER A 241 17.16 10.43 11.16
N SER A 242 16.08 9.71 10.84
CA SER A 242 14.97 9.52 11.77
C SER A 242 15.45 8.70 12.96
N ILE A 243 15.25 9.21 14.18
CA ILE A 243 15.54 8.47 15.43
C ILE A 243 14.64 7.25 15.61
N HIS A 244 13.55 7.16 14.83
CA HIS A 244 12.57 6.08 14.89
C HIS A 244 12.91 4.92 13.95
N ARG A 245 13.95 5.06 13.12
CA ARG A 245 14.33 4.09 12.09
C ARG A 245 15.78 3.67 12.22
N LYS A 246 16.05 2.41 11.90
CA LYS A 246 17.41 1.93 11.68
C LYS A 246 17.95 2.48 10.35
N PRO A 247 19.27 2.48 10.12
CA PRO A 247 19.85 2.78 8.81
C PRO A 247 19.33 1.89 7.66
N SER A 248 18.78 0.71 7.99
CA SER A 248 18.14 -0.18 7.01
C SER A 248 16.71 0.24 6.63
N GLY A 249 16.17 1.31 7.23
CA GLY A 249 14.79 1.76 7.08
C GLY A 249 13.78 1.02 7.97
N GLU A 250 14.20 0.03 8.77
CA GLU A 250 13.28 -0.68 9.68
C GLU A 250 12.86 0.20 10.87
N LEU A 251 11.59 0.13 11.27
CA LEU A 251 11.08 0.75 12.49
C LEU A 251 11.81 0.21 13.74
N ILE A 252 12.18 1.12 14.64
CA ILE A 252 12.64 0.82 15.99
C ILE A 252 11.42 0.82 16.91
N ALA A 253 10.78 -0.34 17.07
CA ALA A 253 9.64 -0.53 17.96
C ALA A 253 9.86 -1.73 18.90
N LYS A 254 9.20 -1.68 20.06
CA LYS A 254 9.21 -2.78 21.05
C LYS A 254 8.14 -3.83 20.75
N TYR A 255 7.12 -3.47 19.97
CA TYR A 255 5.93 -4.27 19.64
C TYR A 255 5.20 -4.73 20.90
N ASN A 256 4.99 -3.81 21.84
CA ASN A 256 4.29 -4.08 23.10
C ASN A 256 2.85 -3.55 23.10
N LEU A 257 2.09 -3.88 24.15
CA LEU A 257 0.69 -3.46 24.32
C LEU A 257 0.50 -1.95 24.46
N ASN A 258 1.46 -1.22 25.01
CA ASN A 258 1.35 0.23 25.18
C ASN A 258 1.48 0.93 23.83
N GLU A 259 2.49 0.56 23.04
CA GLU A 259 2.64 1.09 21.67
C GLU A 259 1.42 0.73 20.80
N TYR A 260 0.84 -0.47 20.98
CA TYR A 260 -0.40 -0.81 20.30
C TYR A 260 -1.61 0.01 20.77
N ARG A 261 -1.68 0.36 22.06
CA ARG A 261 -2.73 1.26 22.59
C ARG A 261 -2.59 2.67 22.01
N ASP A 262 -1.37 3.16 21.83
CA ASP A 262 -1.11 4.45 21.18
C ASP A 262 -1.58 4.42 19.72
N LEU A 263 -1.25 3.36 18.98
CA LEU A 263 -1.74 3.15 17.61
C LEU A 263 -3.26 3.06 17.55
N TRP A 264 -3.88 2.30 18.45
CA TRP A 264 -5.33 2.16 18.56
C TRP A 264 -5.98 3.54 18.69
N ASN A 265 -5.53 4.35 19.65
CA ASN A 265 -6.07 5.68 19.87
C ASN A 265 -5.90 6.58 18.64
N ALA A 266 -4.70 6.58 18.03
CA ALA A 266 -4.41 7.43 16.87
C ALA A 266 -5.25 7.05 15.64
N VAL A 267 -5.43 5.75 15.38
CA VAL A 267 -6.28 5.25 14.28
C VAL A 267 -7.74 5.65 14.49
N GLN A 268 -8.27 5.46 15.71
CA GLN A 268 -9.66 5.81 16.02
C GLN A 268 -9.91 7.31 15.88
N GLN A 269 -8.97 8.15 16.32
CA GLN A 269 -9.04 9.61 16.17
C GLN A 269 -9.03 10.03 14.69
N LEU A 270 -8.11 9.49 13.89
CA LEU A 270 -8.04 9.80 12.46
C LEU A 270 -9.34 9.39 11.75
N ARG A 271 -9.82 8.17 12.02
CA ARG A 271 -11.06 7.66 11.43
C ARG A 271 -12.26 8.52 11.79
N ALA A 272 -12.42 8.86 13.06
CA ALA A 272 -13.51 9.71 13.52
C ALA A 272 -13.51 11.08 12.82
N ARG A 273 -12.32 11.69 12.68
CA ARG A 273 -12.14 12.96 11.98
C ARG A 273 -12.52 12.87 10.50
N LEU A 274 -11.95 11.90 9.77
CA LEU A 274 -12.21 11.76 8.34
C LEU A 274 -13.67 11.40 8.05
N ASN A 275 -14.30 10.61 8.92
CA ASN A 275 -15.70 10.21 8.76
C ASN A 275 -16.70 11.29 9.21
N ALA A 276 -16.27 12.34 9.91
CA ALA A 276 -17.12 13.49 10.21
C ALA A 276 -17.52 14.25 8.93
N ASP A 277 -16.65 14.26 7.93
CA ASP A 277 -16.80 15.02 6.68
C ASP A 277 -17.16 14.13 5.47
N VAL A 278 -17.55 12.86 5.70
CA VAL A 278 -17.68 11.86 4.62
C VAL A 278 -18.85 12.13 3.66
N GLY A 279 -19.89 12.82 4.13
CA GLY A 279 -21.10 13.09 3.35
C GLY A 279 -21.71 11.78 2.81
N ASP A 280 -21.90 11.72 1.49
CA ASP A 280 -22.46 10.56 0.78
C ASP A 280 -21.42 9.48 0.41
N LEU A 281 -20.12 9.71 0.70
CA LEU A 281 -19.08 8.73 0.39
C LEU A 281 -19.10 7.55 1.37
N ALA A 282 -18.50 6.44 0.98
CA ALA A 282 -18.31 5.31 1.88
C ALA A 282 -17.41 5.72 3.06
N PRO A 283 -17.72 5.29 4.30
CA PRO A 283 -16.89 5.60 5.46
C PRO A 283 -15.51 4.98 5.34
N VAL A 284 -14.49 5.74 5.74
CA VAL A 284 -13.11 5.28 5.84
C VAL A 284 -13.05 4.09 6.80
N SER A 285 -12.57 2.96 6.28
CA SER A 285 -12.34 1.73 7.04
C SER A 285 -10.93 1.68 7.63
N LEU A 286 -10.69 0.75 8.55
CA LEU A 286 -9.34 0.54 9.10
C LEU A 286 -8.37 -0.03 8.06
N PHE A 287 -8.87 -0.78 7.08
CA PHE A 287 -8.06 -1.24 5.95
C PHE A 287 -7.64 -0.08 5.05
N ASP A 288 -8.48 0.94 4.87
CA ASP A 288 -8.11 2.11 4.08
C ASP A 288 -6.98 2.90 4.75
N ILE A 289 -7.05 3.05 6.08
CA ILE A 289 -5.99 3.72 6.86
C ILE A 289 -4.66 2.97 6.73
N GLU A 290 -4.70 1.63 6.80
CA GLU A 290 -3.51 0.79 6.60
C GLU A 290 -2.91 0.97 5.20
N LYS A 291 -3.75 0.93 4.16
CA LYS A 291 -3.35 1.11 2.76
C LYS A 291 -2.75 2.49 2.53
N VAL A 292 -3.37 3.55 3.06
CA VAL A 292 -2.86 4.92 2.95
C VAL A 292 -1.53 5.07 3.69
N ALA A 293 -1.38 4.48 4.87
CA ALA A 293 -0.10 4.48 5.58
C ALA A 293 1.02 3.85 4.75
N TYR A 294 0.73 2.73 4.07
CA TYR A 294 1.68 2.08 3.18
C TYR A 294 2.03 2.94 1.96
N VAL A 295 1.05 3.62 1.36
CA VAL A 295 1.27 4.54 0.24
C VAL A 295 2.14 5.71 0.68
N ILE A 296 1.82 6.34 1.82
CA ILE A 296 2.63 7.42 2.39
C ILE A 296 4.05 6.93 2.60
N ARG A 297 4.25 5.77 3.23
CA ARG A 297 5.59 5.21 3.44
C ARG A 297 6.40 5.07 2.15
N ASN A 298 5.73 4.75 1.05
CA ASN A 298 6.33 4.49 -0.25
C ASN A 298 5.97 5.58 -1.28
N ILE A 299 5.80 6.83 -0.83
CA ILE A 299 5.24 7.91 -1.66
C ILE A 299 6.01 8.10 -2.97
N ALA A 300 7.35 7.98 -2.94
CA ALA A 300 8.22 8.08 -4.11
C ALA A 300 7.98 7.01 -5.19
N LEU A 301 7.35 5.89 -4.83
CA LEU A 301 6.98 4.79 -5.74
C LEU A 301 5.47 4.72 -6.01
N SER A 302 4.69 5.63 -5.43
CA SER A 302 3.23 5.57 -5.53
C SER A 302 2.67 6.20 -6.80
N GLY A 303 3.44 7.09 -7.44
CA GLY A 303 2.94 7.96 -8.51
C GLY A 303 2.00 9.07 -8.00
N PHE A 304 1.87 9.25 -6.69
CA PHE A 304 1.06 10.31 -6.11
C PHE A 304 1.62 11.70 -6.42
N ILE A 305 0.76 12.59 -6.89
CA ILE A 305 1.09 13.99 -7.19
C ILE A 305 0.35 14.86 -6.16
N ALA A 306 1.10 15.63 -5.37
CA ALA A 306 0.56 16.42 -4.27
C ALA A 306 -0.14 17.73 -4.70
N ARG A 307 -0.18 18.03 -6.01
CA ARG A 307 -0.85 19.22 -6.57
C ARG A 307 -2.26 18.86 -6.99
N ASP A 308 -3.22 19.71 -6.65
CA ASP A 308 -4.60 19.57 -7.14
C ASP A 308 -4.65 19.80 -8.66
N PRO A 309 -5.24 18.89 -9.45
CA PRO A 309 -5.36 19.05 -10.90
C PRO A 309 -6.30 20.19 -11.32
N GLU A 310 -7.09 20.77 -10.40
CA GLU A 310 -8.02 21.87 -10.71
C GLU A 310 -7.34 23.23 -10.96
N VAL A 311 -6.04 23.38 -10.68
CA VAL A 311 -5.34 24.68 -10.77
C VAL A 311 -4.68 24.93 -12.14
N GLU A 312 -4.72 23.98 -13.08
CA GLU A 312 -4.12 24.14 -14.43
C GLU A 312 -5.09 24.64 -15.52
N SER A 313 -6.26 25.20 -15.18
CA SER A 313 -7.21 25.72 -16.19
C SER A 313 -7.28 27.26 -16.32
N THR A 314 -6.45 28.03 -15.63
CA THR A 314 -6.41 29.50 -15.77
C THR A 314 -4.99 30.02 -15.83
N GLN A 315 -4.35 29.86 -16.99
CA GLN A 315 -3.33 30.78 -17.51
C GLN A 315 -3.08 30.49 -19.00
N SER A 316 -4.08 30.77 -19.82
CA SER A 316 -3.89 30.99 -21.26
C SER A 316 -4.76 32.17 -21.71
N SER A 317 -4.32 33.36 -21.36
CA SER A 317 -4.72 34.60 -22.05
C SER A 317 -3.60 35.61 -21.89
N ASP A 318 -2.78 35.74 -22.95
CA ASP A 318 -2.31 37.01 -23.50
C ASP A 318 -1.04 36.80 -24.33
N ILE A 319 -1.22 36.39 -25.58
CA ILE A 319 -0.34 36.84 -26.66
C ILE A 319 -1.25 37.39 -27.76
N GLN A 320 -1.25 38.72 -27.86
CA GLN A 320 -1.93 39.49 -28.89
C GLN A 320 -1.42 39.09 -30.27
N VAL A 321 -2.40 38.80 -31.13
CA VAL A 321 -2.28 38.66 -32.57
C VAL A 321 -1.89 40.01 -33.16
N SER A 322 -0.72 40.08 -33.82
CA SER A 322 -0.41 41.11 -34.81
C SER A 322 -0.50 40.47 -36.18
N ALA A 323 -1.53 40.86 -36.93
CA ALA A 323 -1.79 40.40 -38.28
C ALA A 323 -0.88 41.11 -39.28
N GLU A 324 -0.16 40.35 -40.10
CA GLU A 324 0.23 40.79 -41.43
C GLU A 324 -0.29 39.79 -42.47
N LYS A 325 -0.83 40.37 -43.53
CA LYS A 325 -1.72 39.78 -44.51
C LYS A 325 -0.97 39.74 -45.85
N SER A 326 -0.95 38.59 -46.50
CA SER A 326 -0.71 38.36 -47.95
C SER A 326 -0.56 36.85 -48.16
N GLN A 327 -1.00 36.16 -49.20
CA GLN A 327 -1.98 36.34 -50.27
C GLN A 327 -2.07 34.95 -50.93
N ASP A 328 -3.26 34.59 -51.41
CA ASP A 328 -3.64 33.51 -52.33
C ASP A 328 -2.53 32.66 -53.00
N THR A 329 -2.70 31.33 -53.00
CA THR A 329 -3.15 30.61 -54.22
C THR A 329 -3.42 29.13 -53.92
N GLU A 330 -4.57 28.68 -54.42
CA GLU A 330 -5.12 27.33 -54.33
C GLU A 330 -4.64 26.47 -55.55
N PRO A 331 -5.12 25.21 -55.79
CA PRO A 331 -4.28 24.01 -55.80
C PRO A 331 -4.25 23.31 -57.18
N SER A 332 -3.38 22.29 -57.34
CA SER A 332 -3.37 21.47 -58.56
C SER A 332 -3.01 20.00 -58.30
N SER A 333 -4.06 19.21 -58.07
CA SER A 333 -4.43 17.96 -58.78
C SER A 333 -3.33 17.10 -59.44
N LYS A 334 -3.30 15.79 -59.11
CA LYS A 334 -3.46 14.67 -60.08
C LYS A 334 -3.37 13.27 -59.44
N ARG A 335 -4.55 12.75 -59.09
CA ARG A 335 -5.15 11.45 -59.49
C ARG A 335 -4.23 10.39 -60.14
N LYS A 336 -4.21 9.17 -59.58
CA LYS A 336 -4.50 7.92 -60.32
C LYS A 336 -4.76 6.72 -59.38
N LEU A 337 -6.00 6.21 -59.46
CA LEU A 337 -6.45 4.88 -59.02
C LEU A 337 -6.00 3.78 -60.00
N LYS A 338 -5.89 2.54 -59.49
CA LYS A 338 -6.35 1.24 -60.05
C LYS A 338 -6.01 0.14 -59.01
N THR A 339 -6.95 -0.45 -58.25
CA THR A 339 -7.90 -1.56 -58.58
C THR A 339 -7.16 -2.83 -59.03
N GLU A 340 -6.85 -3.77 -58.12
CA GLU A 340 -7.63 -4.96 -57.66
C GLU A 340 -7.43 -6.19 -58.56
N VAL A 341 -7.19 -7.37 -57.95
CA VAL A 341 -7.81 -8.71 -58.23
C VAL A 341 -6.99 -9.85 -57.55
N GLU A 342 -7.66 -10.46 -56.57
CA GLU A 342 -7.78 -11.89 -56.19
C GLU A 342 -6.80 -13.02 -56.65
N ALA A 343 -6.32 -13.74 -55.61
CA ALA A 343 -6.63 -15.15 -55.28
C ALA A 343 -5.68 -16.33 -55.61
N LYS A 344 -5.60 -17.21 -54.58
CA LYS A 344 -5.41 -18.69 -54.52
C LYS A 344 -4.04 -19.28 -54.12
N GLN A 345 -4.03 -19.76 -52.86
CA GLN A 345 -3.69 -21.11 -52.34
C GLN A 345 -2.40 -21.86 -52.76
N ALA A 346 -1.55 -22.11 -51.73
CA ALA A 346 -0.90 -23.38 -51.25
C ALA A 346 -0.22 -24.35 -52.25
N PRO A 347 0.85 -25.14 -51.90
CA PRO A 347 1.00 -25.85 -50.61
C PRO A 347 2.44 -26.09 -50.06
N ARG A 348 2.44 -26.74 -48.87
CA ARG A 348 3.50 -27.42 -48.10
C ARG A 348 4.66 -28.04 -48.88
N ARG A 349 5.85 -28.04 -48.26
CA ARG A 349 6.82 -29.16 -48.37
C ARG A 349 7.61 -29.40 -47.08
N GLU A 350 7.36 -30.57 -46.52
CA GLU A 350 8.07 -31.27 -45.45
C GLU A 350 9.15 -32.17 -46.08
N SER A 351 10.33 -32.32 -45.45
CA SER A 351 11.31 -33.43 -45.59
C SER A 351 12.58 -33.07 -44.80
N LYS A 352 13.35 -33.94 -44.15
CA LYS A 352 13.26 -35.35 -43.72
C LYS A 352 14.42 -35.56 -42.72
N ARG A 353 14.21 -36.47 -41.76
CA ARG A 353 15.17 -37.06 -40.81
C ARG A 353 16.53 -37.44 -41.42
N LEU A 354 17.56 -37.50 -40.55
CA LEU A 354 18.49 -38.63 -40.50
C LEU A 354 18.95 -38.89 -39.05
N ARG A 355 18.77 -40.14 -38.60
CA ARG A 355 19.37 -40.76 -37.41
C ARG A 355 20.79 -41.24 -37.78
N LYS A 356 21.71 -41.22 -36.81
CA LYS A 356 22.44 -42.43 -36.43
C LYS A 356 22.72 -42.37 -34.93
#